data_AF-A0AAW2RYE8-F1
#
_entry.id   AF-A0AAW2RYE8-F1
#
_cell.length_a   1.000
_cell.length_b   1.000
_cell.length_c   1.000
_cell.angle_alpha   90.00
_cell.angle_beta   90.00
_cell.angle_gamma   90.00
#
_symmetry.space_group_name_H-M   'P 1'
#
loop_
_entity.id
_entity.type
_entity.pdbx_description
1 polymer ?
#
loop_
_entity_poly.entity_id
_entity_poly.type
_entity_poly.pdbx_seq_one_letter_code
_entity_poly.pdbx_strand_id
1 'polypeptide(L)'
;MEEWVIQVDQRVSQTSTGESQADRNTTSIYRVPSEEHVTFVCKPSRVSFGPYYNGDVSCSQTVERKEGSLVHFLARSRKPLKSYVETLTAVVQHLKDSYHQLERKWRDDTEGFLWMMILDGCFLIEVLRSGTNYYSGDHSRKNPVFEKEGIHGSEKKYYRLEMLLLENQLPMLLLLKLISVERGNDSFRKQEFPPRYYLGLRPSL
;
A
#
# COMPACT_ATOMS: atom_id res chain seq x y z
N MET A 1 25.28 -28.85 -11.40
CA MET A 1 24.38 -27.68 -11.28
C MET A 1 23.08 -28.07 -11.94
N GLU A 2 21.93 -27.82 -11.31
CA GLU A 2 20.63 -28.29 -11.80
C GLU A 2 20.29 -27.62 -13.15
N GLU A 3 19.71 -28.38 -14.08
CA GLU A 3 19.51 -28.00 -15.49
C GLU A 3 18.68 -26.72 -15.67
N TRP A 4 17.73 -26.48 -14.76
CA TRP A 4 16.91 -25.26 -14.76
C TRP A 4 17.75 -23.99 -14.46
N VAL A 5 18.81 -24.10 -13.65
CA VAL A 5 19.70 -22.98 -13.32
C VAL A 5 20.45 -22.54 -14.58
N ILE A 6 20.97 -23.51 -15.33
CA ILE A 6 21.70 -23.25 -16.58
C ILE A 6 20.79 -22.61 -17.64
N GLN A 7 19.55 -23.09 -17.75
CA GLN A 7 18.57 -22.53 -18.69
C GLN A 7 18.18 -21.09 -18.34
N VAL A 8 18.06 -20.77 -17.05
CA VAL A 8 17.77 -19.40 -16.59
C VAL A 8 18.97 -18.49 -16.84
N ASP A 9 20.18 -18.91 -16.50
CA ASP A 9 21.41 -18.11 -16.72
C ASP A 9 21.67 -17.82 -18.21
N GLN A 10 21.37 -18.77 -19.09
CA GLN A 10 21.44 -18.56 -20.54
C GLN A 10 20.43 -17.52 -21.02
N ARG A 11 19.19 -17.54 -20.52
CA ARG A 11 18.16 -16.54 -20.88
C ARG A 11 18.52 -15.14 -20.38
N VAL A 12 19.07 -15.03 -19.16
CA VAL A 12 19.54 -13.76 -18.59
C VAL A 12 20.71 -13.18 -19.39
N SER A 13 21.61 -14.04 -19.87
CA SER A 13 22.73 -13.63 -20.72
C SER A 13 22.26 -13.10 -22.08
N GLN A 14 21.13 -13.61 -22.61
CA GLN A 14 20.57 -13.21 -23.90
C GLN A 14 19.76 -11.91 -23.84
N THR A 15 19.11 -11.60 -22.71
CA THR A 15 18.33 -10.36 -22.53
C THR A 15 19.20 -9.12 -22.30
N SER A 16 20.48 -9.29 -21.98
CA SER A 16 21.40 -8.20 -21.65
C SER A 16 21.84 -7.33 -22.84
N THR A 17 21.42 -7.65 -24.07
CA THR A 17 21.95 -7.03 -25.31
C THR A 17 20.96 -6.17 -26.09
N GLY A 18 19.74 -5.90 -25.59
CA GLY A 18 18.74 -5.22 -26.42
C GLY A 18 17.58 -4.48 -25.75
N GLU A 19 17.58 -4.28 -24.44
CA GLU A 19 16.51 -3.49 -23.80
C GLU A 19 16.98 -2.06 -23.53
N SER A 20 16.64 -1.14 -24.45
CA SER A 20 16.51 0.28 -24.12
C SER A 20 15.68 0.41 -22.85
N GLN A 21 16.14 1.24 -21.90
CA GLN A 21 15.56 1.50 -20.57
C GLN A 21 14.08 1.96 -20.54
N ALA A 22 13.38 1.97 -21.69
CA ALA A 22 12.11 2.63 -21.93
C ALA A 22 10.86 1.74 -21.84
N ASP A 23 10.96 0.43 -21.56
CA ASP A 23 9.76 -0.43 -21.65
C ASP A 23 9.63 -1.49 -20.54
N ARG A 24 10.06 -1.17 -19.32
CA ARG A 24 9.52 -1.91 -18.16
C ARG A 24 8.12 -1.41 -17.90
N ASN A 25 7.12 -2.16 -18.37
CA ASN A 25 5.74 -1.98 -17.95
C ASN A 25 5.67 -2.01 -16.41
N THR A 26 5.54 -0.85 -15.77
CA THR A 26 5.48 -0.71 -14.30
C THR A 26 4.09 -1.02 -13.75
N THR A 27 3.13 -1.32 -14.63
CA THR A 27 1.77 -1.69 -14.24
C THR A 27 1.82 -2.92 -13.35
N SER A 28 1.26 -2.78 -12.15
CA SER A 28 1.20 -3.85 -11.14
C SER A 28 -0.17 -3.94 -10.46
N ILE A 29 -1.05 -2.96 -10.69
CA ILE A 29 -2.40 -2.90 -10.13
C ILE A 29 -3.40 -2.90 -11.29
N TYR A 30 -4.06 -4.02 -11.48
CA TYR A 30 -4.91 -4.25 -12.64
C TYR A 30 -6.37 -3.96 -12.34
N ARG A 31 -7.02 -3.27 -13.28
CA ARG A 31 -8.48 -3.18 -13.35
C ARG A 31 -9.02 -4.39 -14.11
N VAL A 32 -10.01 -5.06 -13.56
CA VAL A 32 -10.63 -6.24 -14.16
C VAL A 32 -11.56 -5.81 -15.29
N PRO A 33 -11.53 -6.48 -16.45
CA PRO A 33 -12.49 -6.22 -17.51
C PRO A 33 -13.92 -6.43 -17.02
N SER A 34 -14.83 -5.52 -17.37
CA SER A 34 -16.23 -5.54 -16.95
C SER A 34 -16.99 -6.83 -17.31
N GLU A 35 -16.48 -7.61 -18.26
CA GLU A 35 -17.08 -8.85 -18.74
C GLU A 35 -16.79 -10.05 -17.81
N GLU A 36 -15.75 -9.97 -16.97
CA GLU A 36 -15.35 -10.99 -16.01
C GLU A 36 -15.96 -10.68 -14.63
N HIS A 37 -17.26 -10.93 -14.48
CA HIS A 37 -18.04 -10.65 -13.26
C HIS A 37 -17.66 -11.54 -12.06
N VAL A 38 -16.46 -11.34 -11.50
CA VAL A 38 -16.09 -11.82 -10.16
C VAL A 38 -16.05 -10.62 -9.20
N THR A 39 -17.19 -9.94 -9.10
CA THR A 39 -17.32 -8.66 -8.39
C THR A 39 -16.92 -8.73 -6.91
N PHE A 40 -17.12 -9.88 -6.26
CA PHE A 40 -16.83 -10.08 -4.84
C PHE A 40 -15.33 -10.11 -4.49
N VAL A 41 -14.43 -10.32 -5.47
CA VAL A 41 -12.97 -10.33 -5.26
C VAL A 41 -12.33 -9.01 -5.70
N CYS A 42 -13.07 -8.15 -6.39
CA CYS A 42 -12.55 -6.95 -7.02
C CYS A 42 -12.96 -5.68 -6.28
N LYS A 43 -14.25 -5.56 -5.94
CA LYS A 43 -14.82 -4.32 -5.40
C LYS A 43 -14.76 -4.28 -3.86
N PRO A 44 -14.25 -3.18 -3.25
CA PRO A 44 -14.30 -3.00 -1.82
C PRO A 44 -15.72 -2.78 -1.28
N SER A 45 -15.92 -3.20 -0.03
CA SER A 45 -17.22 -3.11 0.66
C SER A 45 -17.17 -2.28 1.95
N ARG A 46 -15.99 -2.10 2.53
CA ARG A 46 -15.80 -1.41 3.82
C ARG A 46 -14.82 -0.26 3.74
N VAL A 47 -13.70 -0.46 3.06
CA VAL A 47 -12.66 0.56 2.90
C VAL A 47 -12.15 0.53 1.47
N SER A 48 -12.17 1.68 0.81
CA SER A 48 -11.53 1.83 -0.48
C SER A 48 -10.10 2.33 -0.31
N PHE A 49 -9.22 1.90 -1.19
CA PHE A 49 -7.82 2.28 -1.26
C PHE A 49 -7.48 2.62 -2.70
N GLY A 50 -6.80 3.74 -2.88
CA GLY A 50 -6.34 4.17 -4.18
C GLY A 50 -7.48 4.61 -5.10
N PRO A 51 -7.16 4.78 -6.40
CA PRO A 51 -7.91 5.62 -7.30
C PRO A 51 -9.25 5.03 -7.76
N TYR A 52 -9.36 3.70 -7.88
CA TYR A 52 -10.49 3.05 -8.57
C TYR A 52 -11.82 3.17 -7.80
N TYR A 53 -11.77 3.17 -6.47
CA TYR A 53 -12.94 3.25 -5.60
C TYR A 53 -12.90 4.44 -4.64
N ASN A 54 -12.07 5.44 -4.94
CA ASN A 54 -12.00 6.65 -4.13
C ASN A 54 -13.36 7.39 -4.13
N GLY A 55 -13.90 7.63 -2.93
CA GLY A 55 -15.20 8.28 -2.76
C GLY A 55 -16.42 7.37 -2.94
N ASP A 56 -16.24 6.04 -3.02
CA ASP A 56 -17.38 5.10 -3.06
C ASP A 56 -18.21 5.23 -1.76
N VAL A 57 -19.52 5.43 -1.93
CA VAL A 57 -20.49 5.64 -0.83
C VAL A 57 -20.49 4.48 0.16
N SER A 58 -20.25 3.25 -0.32
CA SER A 58 -20.14 2.05 0.53
C SER A 58 -18.99 2.12 1.54
N CYS A 59 -17.96 2.92 1.25
CA CYS A 59 -16.75 3.07 2.06
C CYS A 59 -16.68 4.40 2.83
N SER A 60 -17.75 5.22 2.79
CA SER A 60 -17.79 6.58 3.36
C SER A 60 -17.42 6.65 4.84
N GLN A 61 -17.77 5.63 5.63
CA GLN A 61 -17.48 5.55 7.08
C GLN A 61 -16.00 5.44 7.43
N THR A 62 -15.10 5.36 6.43
CA THR A 62 -13.66 5.22 6.66
C THR A 62 -12.88 6.50 6.46
N VAL A 63 -13.47 7.56 5.93
CA VAL A 63 -12.77 8.83 5.66
C VAL A 63 -12.23 9.45 6.95
N GLU A 64 -13.07 9.64 7.96
CA GLU A 64 -12.67 10.21 9.26
C GLU A 64 -11.56 9.39 9.93
N ARG A 65 -11.61 8.05 9.78
CA ARG A 65 -10.60 7.13 10.31
C ARG A 65 -9.26 7.25 9.61
N LYS A 66 -9.28 7.45 8.29
CA LYS A 66 -8.06 7.70 7.50
C LYS A 66 -7.43 9.04 7.91
N GLU A 67 -8.24 10.09 8.07
CA GLU A 67 -7.76 11.40 8.50
C GLU A 67 -7.16 11.34 9.91
N GLY A 68 -7.86 10.71 10.86
CA GLY A 68 -7.34 10.50 12.22
C GLY A 68 -6.04 9.70 12.22
N SER A 69 -5.92 8.72 11.32
CA SER A 69 -4.68 7.94 11.16
C SER A 69 -3.54 8.73 10.56
N LEU A 70 -3.81 9.63 9.60
CA LEU A 70 -2.83 10.55 9.07
C LEU A 70 -2.32 11.50 10.17
N VAL A 71 -3.21 12.12 10.93
CA VAL A 71 -2.84 13.00 12.04
C VAL A 71 -1.97 12.28 13.06
N HIS A 72 -2.37 11.06 13.46
CA HIS A 72 -1.59 10.24 14.38
C HIS A 72 -0.21 9.87 13.80
N PHE A 73 -0.17 9.44 12.53
CA PHE A 73 1.06 9.06 11.85
C PHE A 73 2.06 10.22 11.79
N LEU A 74 1.60 11.44 11.45
CA LEU A 74 2.43 12.64 11.40
C LEU A 74 2.91 13.07 12.81
N ALA A 75 2.03 13.02 13.81
CA ALA A 75 2.40 13.34 15.19
C ALA A 75 3.49 12.38 15.71
N ARG A 76 3.38 11.09 15.36
CA ARG A 76 4.35 10.05 15.74
C ARG A 76 5.67 10.18 14.99
N SER A 77 5.66 10.53 13.71
CA SER A 77 6.87 10.70 12.90
C SER A 77 7.64 11.97 13.23
N ARG A 78 6.96 13.00 13.75
CA ARG A 78 7.50 14.35 13.96
C ARG A 78 8.07 14.96 12.66
N LYS A 79 7.49 14.58 11.51
CA LYS A 79 7.83 15.11 10.19
C LYS A 79 6.65 15.93 9.67
N PRO A 80 6.91 17.08 9.02
CA PRO A 80 5.83 17.85 8.40
C PRO A 80 5.25 17.08 7.20
N LEU A 81 3.96 17.25 6.95
CA LEU A 81 3.27 16.65 5.78
C LEU A 81 4.02 16.96 4.47
N LYS A 82 4.58 18.17 4.36
CA LYS A 82 5.37 18.61 3.21
C LYS A 82 6.50 17.65 2.83
N SER A 83 7.20 17.06 3.81
CA SER A 83 8.29 16.11 3.53
C SER A 83 7.79 14.84 2.84
N TYR A 84 6.57 14.40 3.15
CA TYR A 84 5.95 13.25 2.49
C TYR A 84 5.49 13.60 1.07
N VAL A 85 4.88 14.78 0.91
CA VAL A 85 4.46 15.29 -0.41
C VAL A 85 5.67 15.38 -1.33
N GLU A 86 6.75 16.06 -0.92
CA GLU A 86 7.98 16.21 -1.72
C GLU A 86 8.58 14.86 -2.13
N THR A 87 8.63 13.91 -1.19
CA THR A 87 9.17 12.57 -1.45
C THR A 87 8.32 11.79 -2.46
N LEU A 88 6.99 11.90 -2.37
CA LEU A 88 6.10 11.20 -3.28
C LEU A 88 5.96 11.89 -4.63
N THR A 89 6.06 13.23 -4.70
CA THR A 89 6.14 13.98 -5.94
C THR A 89 7.28 13.48 -6.82
N ALA A 90 8.45 13.17 -6.23
CA ALA A 90 9.59 12.64 -6.97
C ALA A 90 9.34 11.27 -7.64
N VAL A 91 8.35 10.51 -7.18
CA VAL A 91 8.01 9.18 -7.73
C VAL A 91 6.57 9.12 -8.26
N VAL A 92 5.87 10.24 -8.37
CA VAL A 92 4.42 10.25 -8.64
C VAL A 92 4.07 9.60 -9.97
N GLN A 93 4.92 9.75 -10.98
CA GLN A 93 4.72 9.12 -12.28
C GLN A 93 4.77 7.59 -12.16
N HIS A 94 5.75 7.05 -11.43
CA HIS A 94 5.83 5.60 -11.16
C HIS A 94 4.62 5.08 -10.38
N LEU A 95 4.07 5.90 -9.47
CA LEU A 95 2.84 5.55 -8.76
C LEU A 95 1.64 5.52 -9.72
N LYS A 96 1.49 6.52 -10.59
CA LYS A 96 0.42 6.55 -11.60
C LYS A 96 0.54 5.39 -12.59
N ASP A 97 1.75 5.11 -13.06
CA ASP A 97 2.05 4.04 -14.03
C ASP A 97 1.96 2.64 -13.43
N SER A 98 1.79 2.52 -12.10
CA SER A 98 1.48 1.24 -11.46
C SER A 98 0.03 0.80 -11.69
N TYR A 99 -0.86 1.72 -12.07
CA TYR A 99 -2.29 1.45 -12.25
C TYR A 99 -2.66 1.24 -13.73
N HIS A 100 -3.22 0.07 -14.03
CA HIS A 100 -3.80 -0.24 -15.33
C HIS A 100 -5.02 0.65 -15.62
N GLN A 101 -4.99 1.42 -16.70
CA GLN A 101 -6.11 2.28 -17.10
C GLN A 101 -6.57 3.27 -16.01
N LEU A 102 -5.61 3.89 -15.30
CA LEU A 102 -5.88 4.92 -14.29
C LEU A 102 -6.88 5.99 -14.79
N GLU A 103 -7.88 6.39 -14.03
CA GLU A 103 -8.86 7.38 -14.52
C GLU A 103 -8.21 8.74 -14.86
N ARG A 104 -8.73 9.42 -15.89
CA ARG A 104 -8.20 10.74 -16.34
C ARG A 104 -8.13 11.77 -15.20
N LYS A 105 -9.13 11.78 -14.30
CA LYS A 105 -9.14 12.66 -13.12
C LYS A 105 -7.84 12.57 -12.31
N TRP A 106 -7.29 11.37 -12.13
CA TRP A 106 -6.06 11.13 -11.38
C TRP A 106 -4.78 11.33 -12.18
N ARG A 107 -4.85 11.22 -13.51
CA ARG A 107 -3.74 11.60 -14.38
C ARG A 107 -3.52 13.10 -14.35
N ASP A 108 -4.60 13.87 -14.43
CA ASP A 108 -4.56 15.32 -14.57
C ASP A 108 -4.39 16.00 -13.19
N ASP A 109 -5.05 15.51 -12.13
CA ASP A 109 -4.95 16.04 -10.77
C ASP A 109 -3.87 15.33 -9.94
N THR A 110 -2.64 15.84 -10.04
CA THR A 110 -1.49 15.28 -9.29
C THR A 110 -1.59 15.55 -7.80
N GLU A 111 -2.10 16.72 -7.39
CA GLU A 111 -2.20 17.07 -5.97
C GLU A 111 -3.25 16.21 -5.26
N GLY A 112 -4.43 16.07 -5.85
CA GLY A 112 -5.48 15.21 -5.32
C GLY A 112 -5.07 13.72 -5.32
N PHE A 113 -4.34 13.27 -6.34
CA PHE A 113 -3.78 11.91 -6.35
C PHE A 113 -2.78 11.70 -5.20
N LEU A 114 -1.84 12.63 -4.99
CA LEU A 114 -0.88 12.52 -3.90
C LEU A 114 -1.55 12.59 -2.53
N TRP A 115 -2.55 13.45 -2.36
CA TRP A 115 -3.34 13.53 -1.14
C TRP A 115 -3.99 12.19 -0.81
N MET A 116 -4.67 11.58 -1.78
CA MET A 116 -5.27 10.26 -1.63
C MET A 116 -4.23 9.20 -1.27
N MET A 117 -3.10 9.16 -1.99
CA MET A 117 -2.03 8.19 -1.73
C MET A 117 -1.48 8.31 -0.31
N ILE A 118 -1.26 9.54 0.18
CA ILE A 118 -0.77 9.77 1.55
C ILE A 118 -1.82 9.32 2.57
N LEU A 119 -3.07 9.74 2.39
CA LEU A 119 -4.17 9.44 3.29
C LEU A 119 -4.38 7.92 3.42
N ASP A 120 -4.50 7.25 2.28
CA ASP A 120 -4.72 5.81 2.19
C ASP A 120 -3.50 5.01 2.65
N GLY A 121 -2.28 5.44 2.27
CA GLY A 121 -1.05 4.78 2.65
C GLY A 121 -0.78 4.87 4.16
N CYS A 122 -1.03 6.03 4.78
CA CYS A 122 -0.90 6.19 6.23
C CYS A 122 -1.91 5.30 6.98
N PHE A 123 -3.17 5.28 6.53
CA PHE A 123 -4.18 4.40 7.11
C PHE A 123 -3.79 2.93 6.99
N LEU A 124 -3.34 2.50 5.80
CA LEU A 124 -2.88 1.14 5.55
C LEU A 124 -1.73 0.74 6.47
N ILE A 125 -0.71 1.59 6.62
CA ILE A 125 0.42 1.35 7.52
C ILE A 125 -0.04 1.16 8.97
N GLU A 126 -0.97 1.99 9.45
CA GLU A 126 -1.49 1.88 10.81
C GLU A 126 -2.34 0.60 11.01
N VAL A 127 -3.16 0.21 10.03
CA VAL A 127 -3.90 -1.06 10.07
C VAL A 127 -2.95 -2.26 10.13
N LEU A 128 -1.87 -2.25 9.35
CA LEU A 128 -0.85 -3.31 9.35
C LEU A 128 -0.14 -3.37 10.71
N ARG A 129 0.28 -2.22 11.27
CA ARG A 129 0.97 -2.16 12.56
C ARG A 129 0.08 -2.56 13.73
N SER A 130 -1.20 -2.23 13.68
CA SER A 130 -2.18 -2.55 14.74
C SER A 130 -2.34 -4.05 15.02
N GLY A 131 -1.97 -4.94 14.08
CA GLY A 131 -2.02 -6.39 14.23
C GLY A 131 -0.71 -7.05 14.62
N THR A 132 0.31 -6.26 14.89
CA THR A 132 1.66 -6.75 15.15
C THR A 132 2.17 -6.26 16.49
N ASN A 133 3.25 -6.87 16.95
CA ASN A 133 4.03 -6.42 18.10
C ASN A 133 4.85 -5.14 17.81
N TYR A 134 4.52 -4.40 16.74
CA TYR A 134 5.23 -3.17 16.38
C TYR A 134 5.20 -2.12 17.50
N TYR A 135 4.12 -2.09 18.28
CA TYR A 135 3.95 -1.20 19.44
C TYR A 135 4.21 -1.91 20.78
N SER A 136 4.82 -3.09 20.77
CA SER A 136 5.11 -3.83 22.01
C SER A 136 6.03 -3.01 22.91
N GLY A 137 5.51 -2.63 24.08
CA GLY A 137 6.24 -1.86 25.10
C GLY A 137 5.87 -0.38 25.17
N ASP A 138 5.12 0.17 24.20
CA ASP A 138 4.69 1.57 24.25
C ASP A 138 3.26 1.74 23.72
N HIS A 139 2.29 1.58 24.64
CA HIS A 139 0.88 1.76 24.34
C HIS A 139 0.54 3.18 23.89
N SER A 140 1.34 4.20 24.25
CA SER A 140 1.11 5.58 23.84
C SER A 140 1.33 5.81 22.34
N ARG A 141 2.01 4.88 21.67
CA ARG A 141 2.26 4.91 20.22
C ARG A 141 1.19 4.21 19.40
N LYS A 142 0.25 3.51 20.03
CA LYS A 142 -0.86 2.88 19.33
C LYS A 142 -1.81 3.96 18.85
N ASN A 143 -2.24 3.85 17.60
CA ASN A 143 -3.14 4.82 17.01
C ASN A 143 -4.52 4.78 17.71
N PRO A 144 -4.94 5.87 18.37
CA PRO A 144 -6.19 5.92 19.12
C PRO A 144 -7.43 5.69 18.26
N VAL A 145 -7.40 5.96 16.95
CA VAL A 145 -8.52 5.65 16.04
C VAL A 145 -8.90 4.17 16.13
N PHE A 146 -7.91 3.29 16.30
CA PHE A 146 -8.11 1.85 16.38
C PHE A 146 -8.30 1.31 17.80
N GLU A 147 -8.28 2.18 18.82
CA GLU A 147 -8.49 1.84 20.22
C GLU A 147 -9.76 2.46 20.79
N LYS A 148 -10.02 3.74 20.50
CA LYS A 148 -11.16 4.51 21.01
C LYS A 148 -12.49 4.15 20.36
N GLU A 149 -12.48 3.77 19.09
CA GLU A 149 -13.72 3.52 18.35
C GLU A 149 -14.23 2.09 18.46
N GLY A 150 -13.67 1.27 19.37
CA GLY A 150 -14.09 -0.12 19.50
C GLY A 150 -13.77 -0.96 18.26
N ILE A 151 -12.74 -0.59 17.49
CA ILE A 151 -12.25 -1.38 16.36
C ILE A 151 -11.57 -2.64 16.91
N HIS A 152 -12.41 -3.65 17.16
CA HIS A 152 -12.00 -4.96 17.68
C HIS A 152 -11.10 -5.68 16.67
N GLY A 153 -10.44 -6.75 17.10
CA GLY A 153 -9.57 -7.56 16.23
C GLY A 153 -10.28 -8.05 14.95
N SER A 154 -11.59 -8.26 15.01
CA SER A 154 -12.44 -8.64 13.87
C SER A 154 -12.51 -7.55 12.79
N GLU A 155 -12.74 -6.28 13.14
CA GLU A 155 -12.79 -5.17 12.17
C GLU A 155 -11.43 -4.93 11.50
N LYS A 156 -10.35 -5.00 12.27
CA LYS A 156 -8.97 -4.92 11.73
C LYS A 156 -8.69 -6.01 10.71
N LYS A 157 -9.24 -7.22 10.92
CA LYS A 157 -9.14 -8.32 9.96
C LYS A 157 -9.83 -7.97 8.64
N TYR A 158 -11.02 -7.36 8.69
CA TYR A 158 -11.74 -6.98 7.47
C TYR A 158 -11.00 -5.92 6.66
N TYR A 159 -10.44 -4.89 7.31
CA TYR A 159 -9.62 -3.92 6.59
C TYR A 159 -8.44 -4.58 5.87
N ARG A 160 -7.80 -5.60 6.47
CA ARG A 160 -6.72 -6.35 5.81
C ARG A 160 -7.18 -7.16 4.62
N LEU A 161 -8.37 -7.74 4.69
CA LEU A 161 -8.94 -8.49 3.57
C LEU A 161 -9.31 -7.56 2.40
N GLU A 162 -9.80 -6.36 2.71
CA GLU A 162 -10.11 -5.35 1.68
C GLU A 162 -8.84 -4.93 0.92
N MET A 163 -7.68 -4.90 1.57
CA MET A 163 -6.38 -4.68 0.91
C MET A 163 -5.92 -5.83 0.03
N LEU A 164 -6.62 -6.97 -0.04
CA LEU A 164 -6.28 -8.09 -0.92
C LEU A 164 -7.14 -8.10 -2.18
N LEU A 165 -8.16 -7.24 -2.25
CA LEU A 165 -9.02 -7.11 -3.43
C LEU A 165 -8.23 -6.49 -4.57
N LEU A 166 -8.32 -7.06 -5.77
CA LEU A 166 -7.41 -6.75 -6.88
C LEU A 166 -7.41 -5.25 -7.25
N GLU A 167 -8.57 -4.62 -7.18
CA GLU A 167 -8.77 -3.22 -7.54
C GLU A 167 -8.72 -2.26 -6.34
N ASN A 168 -8.36 -2.78 -5.16
CA ASN A 168 -8.27 -2.03 -3.91
C ASN A 168 -6.84 -2.01 -3.36
N GLN A 169 -5.86 -1.96 -4.26
CA GLN A 169 -4.44 -2.03 -3.95
C GLN A 169 -3.79 -0.64 -3.93
N LEU A 170 -2.75 -0.51 -3.11
CA LEU A 170 -1.79 0.59 -3.16
C LEU A 170 -0.44 0.09 -3.67
N PRO A 171 0.34 0.90 -4.40
CA PRO A 171 1.63 0.47 -4.91
C PRO A 171 2.59 0.26 -3.74
N MET A 172 3.33 -0.85 -3.72
CA MET A 172 4.31 -1.09 -2.64
C MET A 172 5.34 0.05 -2.50
N LEU A 173 5.71 0.69 -3.62
CA LEU A 173 6.59 1.87 -3.65
C LEU A 173 6.08 3.02 -2.76
N LEU A 174 4.77 3.24 -2.70
CA LEU A 174 4.14 4.23 -1.83
C LEU A 174 4.47 3.96 -0.36
N LEU A 175 4.23 2.73 0.09
CA LEU A 175 4.43 2.35 1.50
C LEU A 175 5.89 2.48 1.91
N LEU A 176 6.80 2.06 1.02
CA LEU A 176 8.24 2.21 1.23
C LEU A 176 8.61 3.68 1.39
N LYS A 177 8.14 4.57 0.51
CA LYS A 177 8.45 6.01 0.59
C LYS A 177 7.84 6.69 1.83
N LEU A 178 6.64 6.32 2.23
CA LEU A 178 6.05 6.84 3.48
C LEU A 178 6.88 6.42 4.71
N ILE A 179 7.29 5.15 4.77
CA ILE A 179 8.09 4.62 5.87
C ILE A 179 9.52 5.20 5.89
N SER A 180 10.12 5.47 4.72
CA SER A 180 11.47 6.06 4.64
C SER A 180 11.49 7.47 5.24
N VAL A 181 10.50 8.30 4.90
CA VAL A 181 10.34 9.65 5.47
C VAL A 181 10.08 9.59 6.97
N GLU A 182 9.16 8.72 7.40
CA GLU A 182 8.85 8.53 8.82
C GLU A 182 10.09 8.19 9.65
N ARG A 183 10.96 7.31 9.13
CA ARG A 183 12.17 6.86 9.82
C ARG A 183 13.35 7.81 9.65
N GLY A 184 13.23 8.81 8.79
CA GLY A 184 14.32 9.71 8.41
C GLY A 184 15.48 9.00 7.72
N ASN A 185 15.22 7.89 7.04
CA ASN A 185 16.26 7.08 6.41
C ASN A 185 15.86 6.73 4.97
N ASP A 186 16.58 7.27 3.99
CA ASP A 186 16.36 7.02 2.56
C ASP A 186 16.90 5.65 2.11
N SER A 187 17.59 4.94 3.01
CA SER A 187 18.18 3.63 2.75
C SER A 187 17.29 2.49 3.26
N PHE A 188 16.42 1.97 2.39
CA PHE A 188 15.78 0.65 2.59
C PHE A 188 16.78 -0.53 2.53
N ARG A 189 18.07 -0.25 2.31
CA ARG A 189 19.14 -1.24 2.39
C ARG A 189 19.46 -1.51 3.87
N LYS A 190 19.01 -2.66 4.37
CA LYS A 190 19.24 -3.26 5.70
C LYS A 190 18.15 -2.95 6.73
N GLN A 191 16.94 -3.44 6.50
CA GLN A 191 16.19 -4.00 7.62
C GLN A 191 15.68 -5.38 7.22
N GLU A 192 16.16 -6.39 7.95
CA GLU A 192 15.56 -7.71 7.95
C GLU A 192 14.10 -7.54 8.40
N PHE A 193 13.17 -7.90 7.52
CA PHE A 193 11.79 -8.13 7.91
C PHE A 193 11.82 -9.24 8.97
N PRO A 194 11.34 -9.01 10.21
CA PRO A 194 11.31 -10.07 11.21
C PRO A 194 10.53 -11.27 10.64
N PRO A 195 11.02 -12.52 10.73
CA PRO A 195 10.51 -13.69 10.00
C PRO A 195 9.05 -14.12 10.24
N ARG A 196 8.23 -13.34 10.95
CA ARG A 196 6.91 -13.78 11.44
C ARG A 196 5.71 -13.40 10.57
N TYR A 197 5.93 -12.97 9.32
CA TYR A 197 4.82 -12.60 8.42
C TYR A 197 3.99 -13.77 7.88
N TYR A 198 4.39 -15.03 8.12
CA TYR A 198 3.70 -16.21 7.55
C TYR A 198 3.04 -17.16 8.58
N LEU A 199 3.06 -16.87 9.87
CA LEU A 199 2.55 -17.81 10.89
C LEU A 199 1.07 -17.59 11.29
N GLY A 200 0.33 -16.73 10.61
CA GLY A 200 -1.08 -16.47 10.87
C GLY A 200 -2.07 -17.49 10.25
N LEU A 201 -1.59 -18.49 9.52
CA LEU A 201 -2.42 -19.49 8.83
C LEU A 201 -2.03 -20.92 9.21
N ARG A 202 -1.91 -21.23 10.50
CA ARG A 202 -2.05 -22.62 10.93
C ARG A 202 -3.52 -22.89 11.25
N PRO A 203 -4.19 -23.78 10.52
CA PRO A 203 -5.41 -24.40 11.02
C PRO A 203 -5.06 -25.15 12.30
N SER A 204 -5.79 -24.90 13.37
CA SER A 204 -5.80 -25.75 14.55
C SER A 204 -6.34 -27.12 14.16
N LEU A 205 -5.46 -28.10 14.04
CA LEU A 205 -5.76 -29.53 14.15
C LEU A 205 -5.63 -29.94 15.62
#